data_AF-A0A946ET06-F1
#
_entry.id   AF-A0A946ET06-F1
#
_cell.length_a   1.000
_cell.length_b   1.000
_cell.length_c   1.000
_cell.angle_alpha   90.00
_cell.angle_beta   90.00
_cell.angle_gamma   90.00
#
_symmetry.space_group_name_H-M   'P 1'
#
loop_
_entity.id
_entity.type
_entity.pdbx_description
1 polymer ?
#
loop_
_entity_poly.entity_id
_entity_poly.type
_entity_poly.pdbx_seq_one_letter_code
_entity_poly.pdbx_strand_id
1 'polypeptide(L)'
;MVLTAPLRPPETVMRLKRIGSFHPTRISFARTLIRRMAGEGWRISTEVLDLDGDGFGRIVYRVDTPKGPLTFSGFANPLDPSERTDRVIAEKWDAAFVLSIGAPEAIDIDRLAREAPLQEMGRCGDTDFVLSRANKSVRLFESVVAALSEGRQPDVTEIANVGYLMRTTAVYGNGKFGMADFLKAGREGHFTLPFQAEMLCVYLIREFTLDLVDHVARARGGDRAVPMARNLRRCFGIGNATGLGMAPYLVNHPKLLHNWITARETAIARVRAVEHASDAVIATLKGLLDRVLEHLRQWPTADAGQQAE
;
A
#
# COMPACT_ATOMS: atom_id res chain seq x y z
N MET A 1 6.38 12.90 -34.88
CA MET A 1 6.47 11.45 -34.59
C MET A 1 7.46 11.27 -33.46
N VAL A 2 7.08 10.68 -32.32
CA VAL A 2 8.07 10.33 -31.28
C VAL A 2 8.92 9.20 -31.85
N LEU A 3 10.22 9.43 -32.05
CA LEU A 3 11.15 8.38 -32.44
C LEU A 3 11.11 7.26 -31.39
N THR A 4 10.90 6.02 -31.82
CA THR A 4 10.92 4.85 -30.95
C THR A 4 11.85 3.82 -31.55
N ALA A 5 12.84 3.38 -30.78
CA ALA A 5 13.64 2.22 -31.13
C ALA A 5 12.73 0.99 -31.29
N PRO A 6 13.11 -0.05 -32.04
CA PRO A 6 12.32 -1.27 -32.11
C PRO A 6 12.14 -1.88 -30.72
N LEU A 7 10.92 -2.39 -30.46
CA LEU A 7 10.63 -3.15 -29.25
C LEU A 7 11.56 -4.38 -29.19
N ARG A 8 11.98 -4.76 -27.99
CA ARG A 8 12.74 -6.00 -27.82
C ARG A 8 11.84 -7.19 -28.12
N PRO A 9 12.36 -8.27 -28.71
CA PRO A 9 11.50 -9.31 -29.23
C PRO A 9 10.93 -10.19 -28.09
N PRO A 10 9.75 -10.81 -28.28
CA PRO A 10 9.05 -11.57 -27.23
C PRO A 10 9.89 -12.67 -26.59
N GLU A 11 10.71 -13.38 -27.36
CA GLU A 11 11.62 -14.42 -26.89
C GLU A 11 12.70 -13.91 -25.92
N THR A 12 12.93 -12.60 -25.90
CA THR A 12 13.77 -11.94 -24.89
C THR A 12 12.95 -11.54 -23.67
N VAL A 13 11.80 -10.87 -23.85
CA VAL A 13 11.10 -10.21 -22.73
C VAL A 13 10.07 -11.09 -22.03
N MET A 14 9.47 -12.06 -22.72
CA MET A 14 8.43 -12.95 -22.22
C MET A 14 9.00 -14.23 -21.58
N ARG A 15 10.13 -14.12 -20.87
CA ARG A 15 10.76 -15.24 -20.16
C ARG A 15 10.43 -15.19 -18.68
N LEU A 16 10.06 -16.32 -18.07
CA LEU A 16 9.69 -16.41 -16.66
C LEU A 16 10.76 -15.81 -15.73
N LYS A 17 12.04 -16.12 -15.95
CA LYS A 17 13.15 -15.54 -15.17
C LYS A 17 13.17 -14.00 -15.22
N ARG A 18 12.86 -13.41 -16.38
CA ARG A 18 12.81 -11.95 -16.52
C ARG A 18 11.55 -11.37 -15.91
N ILE A 19 10.38 -11.92 -16.22
CA ILE A 19 9.10 -11.42 -15.68
C ILE A 19 9.09 -11.52 -14.15
N GLY A 20 9.63 -12.61 -13.60
CA GLY A 20 9.75 -12.86 -12.17
C GLY A 20 10.71 -11.91 -11.44
N SER A 21 11.64 -11.26 -12.14
CA SER A 21 12.58 -10.29 -11.56
C SER A 21 12.13 -8.82 -11.73
N PHE A 22 10.86 -8.59 -12.07
CA PHE A 22 10.37 -7.22 -12.24
C PHE A 22 10.22 -6.51 -10.90
N HIS A 23 10.96 -5.42 -10.75
CA HIS A 23 10.73 -4.43 -9.70
C HIS A 23 9.67 -3.41 -10.10
N PRO A 24 8.99 -2.77 -9.13
CA PRO A 24 8.07 -1.68 -9.40
C PRO A 24 8.72 -0.57 -10.24
N THR A 25 7.98 -0.07 -11.23
CA THR A 25 8.44 1.00 -12.12
C THR A 25 7.51 2.20 -12.02
N ARG A 26 7.79 3.28 -12.78
CA ARG A 26 6.89 4.44 -12.84
C ARG A 26 5.48 4.07 -13.31
N ILE A 27 5.29 3.01 -14.10
CA ILE A 27 3.96 2.61 -14.60
C ILE A 27 3.19 1.68 -13.64
N SER A 28 3.80 1.24 -12.53
CA SER A 28 3.13 0.43 -11.51
C SER A 28 1.98 1.17 -10.84
N PHE A 29 0.90 0.46 -10.48
CA PHE A 29 -0.35 1.03 -9.95
C PHE A 29 -0.12 2.04 -8.82
N ALA A 30 0.58 1.64 -7.75
CA ALA A 30 0.90 2.51 -6.62
C ALA A 30 1.70 3.76 -7.02
N ARG A 31 2.67 3.63 -7.94
CA ARG A 31 3.49 4.76 -8.40
C ARG A 31 2.69 5.74 -9.25
N THR A 32 1.75 5.24 -10.04
CA THR A 32 0.83 6.07 -10.83
C THR A 32 -0.15 6.82 -9.92
N LEU A 33 -0.71 6.14 -8.91
CA LEU A 33 -1.56 6.79 -7.90
C LEU A 33 -0.82 7.89 -7.14
N ILE A 34 0.36 7.62 -6.59
CA ILE A 34 1.14 8.63 -5.82
C ILE A 34 1.43 9.87 -6.66
N ARG A 35 1.80 9.70 -7.95
CA ARG A 35 2.01 10.85 -8.83
C ARG A 35 0.72 11.62 -9.11
N ARG A 36 -0.40 10.92 -9.27
CA ARG A 36 -1.71 11.55 -9.43
C ARG A 36 -2.05 12.39 -8.21
N MET A 37 -1.98 11.81 -7.01
CA MET A 37 -2.24 12.52 -5.75
C MET A 37 -1.39 13.77 -5.62
N ALA A 38 -0.09 13.68 -5.94
CA ALA A 38 0.82 14.81 -5.90
C ALA A 38 0.50 15.87 -6.97
N GLY A 39 0.19 15.47 -8.20
CA GLY A 39 -0.12 16.40 -9.30
C GLY A 39 -1.48 17.08 -9.16
N GLU A 40 -2.44 16.40 -8.53
CA GLU A 40 -3.78 16.93 -8.22
C GLU A 40 -3.84 17.64 -6.86
N GLY A 41 -2.76 17.63 -6.07
CA GLY A 41 -2.69 18.31 -4.78
C GLY A 41 -3.64 17.74 -3.71
N TRP A 42 -3.81 16.41 -3.68
CA TRP A 42 -4.67 15.76 -2.69
C TRP A 42 -4.19 16.04 -1.27
N ARG A 43 -5.13 16.21 -0.34
CA ARG A 43 -4.84 16.45 1.08
C ARG A 43 -5.43 15.34 1.92
N ILE A 44 -4.67 14.86 2.90
CA ILE A 44 -5.09 13.84 3.84
C ILE A 44 -5.07 14.47 5.22
N SER A 45 -6.20 14.47 5.92
CA SER A 45 -6.35 14.95 7.29
C SER A 45 -6.89 13.84 8.18
N THR A 46 -6.47 13.84 9.45
CA THR A 46 -7.09 13.00 10.48
C THR A 46 -8.31 13.74 11.03
N GLU A 47 -9.48 13.14 10.85
CA GLU A 47 -10.77 13.71 11.28
C GLU A 47 -11.21 13.14 12.63
N VAL A 48 -10.95 11.85 12.84
CA VAL A 48 -11.20 11.16 14.11
C VAL A 48 -9.94 10.42 14.50
N LEU A 49 -9.52 10.62 15.75
CA LEU A 49 -8.53 9.79 16.43
C LEU A 49 -9.10 9.49 17.81
N ASP A 50 -9.73 8.34 17.94
CA ASP A 50 -10.48 7.90 19.11
C ASP A 50 -9.99 6.49 19.45
N LEU A 51 -8.86 6.45 20.16
CA LEU A 51 -8.18 5.23 20.57
C LEU A 51 -7.97 5.23 22.08
N ASP A 52 -8.16 4.08 22.71
CA ASP A 52 -7.80 3.86 24.12
C ASP A 52 -6.28 3.75 24.32
N GLY A 53 -5.85 3.53 25.57
CA GLY A 53 -4.42 3.42 25.90
C GLY A 53 -3.70 2.23 25.26
N ASP A 54 -4.44 1.19 24.90
CA ASP A 54 -3.92 -0.02 24.24
C ASP A 54 -3.99 0.09 22.70
N GLY A 55 -4.54 1.19 22.18
CA GLY A 55 -4.68 1.48 20.77
C GLY A 55 -5.87 0.78 20.12
N PHE A 56 -6.92 0.47 20.87
CA PHE A 56 -8.20 -0.01 20.33
C PHE A 56 -9.17 1.14 20.13
N GLY A 57 -9.98 1.08 19.08
CA GLY A 57 -10.90 2.14 18.68
C GLY A 57 -10.81 2.44 17.19
N ARG A 58 -10.81 3.72 16.82
CA ARG A 58 -10.89 4.15 15.42
C ARG A 58 -9.98 5.33 15.08
N ILE A 59 -9.46 5.29 13.87
CA ILE A 59 -8.84 6.45 13.20
C ILE A 59 -9.55 6.63 11.86
N VAL A 60 -10.03 7.85 11.60
CA VAL A 60 -10.69 8.21 10.35
C VAL A 60 -9.90 9.30 9.65
N TYR A 61 -9.52 9.05 8.39
CA TYR A 61 -8.90 10.03 7.52
C TYR A 61 -9.89 10.55 6.50
N ARG A 62 -9.89 11.86 6.30
CA ARG A 62 -10.49 12.49 5.13
C ARG A 62 -9.42 12.70 4.08
N VAL A 63 -9.77 12.40 2.83
CA VAL A 63 -8.91 12.63 1.65
C VAL A 63 -9.64 13.59 0.72
N ASP A 64 -9.19 14.85 0.66
CA ASP A 64 -9.72 15.83 -0.28
C ASP A 64 -9.10 15.61 -1.67
N THR A 65 -9.98 15.41 -2.66
CA THR A 65 -9.62 15.25 -4.07
C THR A 65 -10.35 16.29 -4.94
N PRO A 66 -9.91 16.54 -6.18
CA PRO A 66 -10.65 17.40 -7.12
C PRO A 66 -12.07 16.93 -7.44
N LYS A 67 -12.41 15.67 -7.14
CA LYS A 67 -13.73 15.07 -7.39
C LYS A 67 -14.62 15.05 -6.15
N GLY A 68 -14.13 15.56 -5.02
CA GLY A 68 -14.81 15.52 -3.73
C GLY A 68 -14.05 14.67 -2.71
N PRO A 69 -14.49 14.69 -1.44
CA PRO A 69 -13.84 13.95 -0.38
C PRO A 69 -14.02 12.44 -0.53
N LEU A 70 -13.00 11.72 -0.09
CA LEU A 70 -13.07 10.31 0.26
C LEU A 70 -12.86 10.19 1.76
N THR A 71 -13.38 9.11 2.34
CA THR A 71 -13.22 8.79 3.75
C THR A 71 -12.56 7.43 3.89
N PHE A 72 -11.51 7.35 4.69
CA PHE A 72 -10.93 6.10 5.14
C PHE A 72 -11.25 5.90 6.61
N SER A 73 -11.93 4.82 6.94
CA SER A 73 -12.28 4.44 8.31
C SER A 73 -11.49 3.21 8.71
N GLY A 74 -10.61 3.35 9.70
CA GLY A 74 -9.85 2.25 10.29
C GLY A 74 -10.31 1.94 11.70
N PHE A 75 -10.50 0.66 12.01
CA PHE A 75 -10.96 0.16 13.29
C PHE A 75 -9.92 -0.81 13.85
N ALA A 76 -9.28 -0.45 14.96
CA ALA A 76 -8.36 -1.32 15.69
C ALA A 76 -9.13 -2.08 16.77
N ASN A 77 -9.10 -3.41 16.69
CA ASN A 77 -9.90 -4.29 17.53
C ASN A 77 -9.00 -5.06 18.52
N PRO A 78 -9.51 -5.35 19.73
CA PRO A 78 -8.85 -6.30 20.62
C PRO A 78 -8.85 -7.68 19.99
N LEU A 79 -7.67 -8.30 19.99
CA LEU A 79 -7.45 -9.66 19.51
C LEU A 79 -6.49 -10.38 20.45
N ASP A 80 -6.93 -11.55 20.94
CA ASP A 80 -6.10 -12.38 21.78
C ASP A 80 -4.85 -12.86 20.97
N PRO A 81 -3.65 -12.82 21.56
CA PRO A 81 -2.44 -13.30 20.88
C PRO A 81 -2.53 -14.71 20.30
N SER A 82 -3.28 -15.62 20.95
CA SER A 82 -3.48 -17.00 20.49
C SER A 82 -4.35 -17.11 19.25
N GLU A 83 -5.15 -16.07 18.97
CA GLU A 83 -6.03 -15.98 17.80
C GLU A 83 -5.36 -15.29 16.61
N ARG A 84 -4.16 -14.70 16.81
CA ARG A 84 -3.41 -14.04 15.75
C ARG A 84 -2.80 -15.06 14.79
N THR A 85 -3.15 -14.92 13.51
CA THR A 85 -2.51 -15.68 12.44
C THR A 85 -2.32 -14.83 11.20
N ASP A 86 -1.18 -15.02 10.53
CA ASP A 86 -0.87 -14.37 9.26
C ASP A 86 -1.59 -15.04 8.06
N ARG A 87 -2.41 -16.06 8.31
CA ARG A 87 -3.09 -16.82 7.25
C ARG A 87 -4.36 -16.13 6.79
N VAL A 88 -4.65 -16.24 5.49
CA VAL A 88 -5.87 -15.72 4.85
C VAL A 88 -7.15 -16.34 5.43
N ILE A 89 -7.04 -17.51 6.06
CA ILE A 89 -8.16 -18.24 6.68
C ILE A 89 -8.46 -17.82 8.13
N ALA A 90 -7.82 -16.79 8.69
CA ALA A 90 -8.22 -16.35 10.02
C ALA A 90 -9.70 -15.95 10.04
N GLU A 91 -10.28 -15.92 11.24
CA GLU A 91 -11.64 -15.42 11.46
C GLU A 91 -11.62 -14.03 12.13
N LYS A 92 -10.50 -13.68 12.78
CA LYS A 92 -10.32 -12.45 13.55
C LYS A 92 -9.05 -11.70 13.17
N TRP A 93 -9.05 -10.40 13.41
CA TRP A 93 -8.02 -9.46 12.92
C TRP A 93 -7.77 -8.33 13.91
N ASP A 94 -6.54 -7.84 13.98
CA ASP A 94 -6.24 -6.66 14.80
C ASP A 94 -6.89 -5.40 14.24
N ALA A 95 -7.17 -5.33 12.93
CA ALA A 95 -7.83 -4.17 12.34
C ALA A 95 -8.65 -4.47 11.08
N ALA A 96 -9.71 -3.67 10.89
CA ALA A 96 -10.53 -3.62 9.68
C ALA A 96 -10.56 -2.19 9.11
N PHE A 97 -10.66 -2.07 7.79
CA PHE A 97 -10.57 -0.79 7.09
C PHE A 97 -11.58 -0.69 5.97
N VAL A 98 -12.17 0.49 5.81
CA VAL A 98 -13.07 0.80 4.69
C VAL A 98 -12.66 2.11 4.03
N LEU A 99 -12.62 2.13 2.70
CA LEU A 99 -12.49 3.34 1.90
C LEU A 99 -13.83 3.64 1.21
N SER A 100 -14.36 4.83 1.44
CA SER A 100 -15.68 5.25 0.97
C SER A 100 -15.60 6.58 0.21
N ILE A 101 -16.54 6.79 -0.71
CA ILE A 101 -16.77 8.11 -1.33
C ILE A 101 -17.64 8.94 -0.39
N GLY A 102 -17.29 10.21 -0.23
CA GLY A 102 -18.03 11.16 0.60
C GLY A 102 -17.23 11.65 1.80
N ALA A 103 -17.82 12.63 2.48
CA ALA A 103 -17.28 13.17 3.72
C ALA A 103 -17.47 12.16 4.87
N PRO A 104 -16.66 12.23 5.93
CA PRO A 104 -16.85 11.39 7.11
C PRO A 104 -18.14 11.78 7.83
N GLU A 105 -19.14 10.91 7.79
CA GLU A 105 -20.37 11.06 8.56
C GLU A 105 -20.37 10.09 9.75
N ALA A 106 -20.72 10.59 10.93
CA ALA A 106 -20.70 9.80 12.15
C ALA A 106 -21.57 8.53 12.05
N ILE A 107 -22.73 8.64 11.39
CA ILE A 107 -23.65 7.51 11.19
C ILE A 107 -23.02 6.39 10.35
N ASP A 108 -22.25 6.75 9.32
CA ASP A 108 -21.54 5.79 8.48
C ASP A 108 -20.34 5.19 9.22
N ILE A 109 -19.57 6.00 9.93
CA ILE A 109 -18.43 5.52 10.71
C ILE A 109 -18.91 4.52 11.78
N ASP A 110 -19.99 4.83 12.50
CA ASP A 110 -20.55 3.96 13.53
C ASP A 110 -21.13 2.66 12.93
N ARG A 111 -21.77 2.74 11.75
CA ARG A 111 -22.20 1.55 11.01
C ARG A 111 -20.99 0.70 10.64
N LEU A 112 -19.98 1.28 10.00
CA LEU A 112 -18.79 0.57 9.54
C LEU A 112 -18.00 -0.06 10.68
N ALA A 113 -17.96 0.58 11.86
CA ALA A 113 -17.33 0.00 13.05
C ALA A 113 -17.95 -1.35 13.46
N ARG A 114 -19.26 -1.51 13.25
CA ARG A 114 -19.98 -2.77 13.53
C ARG A 114 -19.88 -3.76 12.37
N GLU A 115 -19.96 -3.28 11.14
CA GLU A 115 -20.12 -4.13 9.95
C GLU A 115 -18.78 -4.61 9.36
N ALA A 116 -17.77 -3.75 9.30
CA ALA A 116 -16.51 -4.06 8.63
C ALA A 116 -15.76 -5.26 9.25
N PRO A 117 -15.74 -5.45 10.59
CA PRO A 117 -15.11 -6.63 11.19
C PRO A 117 -15.81 -7.96 10.84
N LEU A 118 -17.10 -7.95 10.48
CA LEU A 118 -17.93 -9.15 10.26
C LEU A 118 -17.79 -9.77 8.86
N GLN A 119 -17.21 -9.06 7.90
CA GLN A 119 -16.95 -9.53 6.53
C GLN A 119 -18.17 -10.08 5.77
N GLU A 120 -18.19 -11.38 5.44
CA GLU A 120 -19.29 -12.05 4.75
C GLU A 120 -20.62 -11.86 5.49
N MET A 121 -20.56 -11.76 6.82
CA MET A 121 -21.74 -11.52 7.65
C MET A 121 -22.09 -10.03 7.79
N GLY A 122 -21.14 -9.15 7.50
CA GLY A 122 -21.32 -7.70 7.54
C GLY A 122 -21.95 -7.13 6.28
N ARG A 123 -22.32 -5.84 6.33
CA ARG A 123 -22.91 -5.11 5.21
C ARG A 123 -22.16 -3.82 4.92
N CYS A 124 -21.64 -3.73 3.70
CA CYS A 124 -21.13 -2.46 3.15
C CYS A 124 -22.26 -1.73 2.42
N GLY A 125 -22.13 -0.40 2.33
CA GLY A 125 -23.02 0.48 1.60
C GLY A 125 -22.57 0.70 0.17
N ASP A 126 -23.40 1.42 -0.60
CA ASP A 126 -23.15 1.71 -2.01
C ASP A 126 -22.08 2.79 -2.24
N THR A 127 -21.59 3.42 -1.18
CA THR A 127 -20.46 4.38 -1.19
C THR A 127 -19.15 3.75 -0.71
N ASP A 128 -19.17 2.53 -0.18
CA ASP A 128 -18.00 1.80 0.30
C ASP A 128 -17.34 1.05 -0.87
N PHE A 129 -16.07 1.32 -1.18
CA PHE A 129 -15.39 0.76 -2.38
C PHE A 129 -14.35 -0.30 -2.06
N VAL A 130 -13.71 -0.18 -0.89
CA VAL A 130 -12.66 -1.10 -0.49
C VAL A 130 -12.90 -1.52 0.95
N LEU A 131 -12.90 -2.82 1.20
CA LEU A 131 -12.85 -3.42 2.52
C LEU A 131 -11.52 -4.15 2.66
N SER A 132 -10.79 -3.88 3.73
CA SER A 132 -9.51 -4.51 4.00
C SER A 132 -9.41 -4.89 5.48
N ARG A 133 -8.46 -5.77 5.78
CA ARG A 133 -8.18 -6.27 7.13
C ARG A 133 -6.70 -6.53 7.27
N ALA A 134 -6.15 -6.30 8.45
CA ALA A 134 -4.74 -6.49 8.73
C ALA A 134 -4.47 -6.95 10.16
N ASN A 135 -3.33 -7.59 10.34
CA ASN A 135 -2.79 -7.98 11.63
C ASN A 135 -1.50 -7.22 11.94
N LYS A 136 -1.27 -6.95 13.22
CA LYS A 136 -0.04 -6.35 13.72
C LYS A 136 1.13 -7.30 13.44
N SER A 137 2.26 -6.74 13.05
CA SER A 137 3.50 -7.49 12.84
C SER A 137 4.03 -7.99 14.18
N VAL A 138 3.96 -9.30 14.42
CA VAL A 138 4.57 -9.94 15.61
C VAL A 138 6.08 -9.79 15.65
N ARG A 139 6.71 -9.39 14.53
CA ARG A 139 8.17 -9.25 14.40
C ARG A 139 8.69 -7.85 14.73
N LEU A 140 7.84 -6.82 14.67
CA LEU A 140 8.32 -5.43 14.71
C LEU A 140 7.41 -4.45 15.45
N PHE A 141 6.10 -4.73 15.58
CA PHE A 141 5.16 -3.76 16.15
C PHE A 141 5.53 -3.38 17.60
N GLU A 142 5.76 -4.38 18.45
CA GLU A 142 6.05 -4.16 19.88
C GLU A 142 7.42 -3.52 20.10
N SER A 143 8.46 -3.93 19.37
CA SER A 143 9.80 -3.34 19.53
C SER A 143 9.83 -1.86 19.15
N VAL A 144 9.05 -1.47 18.14
CA VAL A 144 8.91 -0.06 17.75
C VAL A 144 8.14 0.74 18.79
N VAL A 145 7.00 0.22 19.27
CA VAL A 145 6.23 0.88 20.36
C VAL A 145 7.11 1.06 21.61
N ALA A 146 7.84 0.03 22.01
CA ALA A 146 8.74 0.07 23.16
C ALA A 146 9.82 1.16 23.00
N ALA A 147 10.54 1.17 21.87
CA ALA A 147 11.58 2.17 21.62
C ALA A 147 11.03 3.60 21.70
N LEU A 148 9.92 3.88 21.01
CA LEU A 148 9.30 5.20 20.99
C LEU A 148 8.78 5.61 22.37
N SER A 149 8.18 4.69 23.14
CA SER A 149 7.69 4.94 24.50
C SER A 149 8.79 5.28 25.51
N GLU A 150 10.00 4.81 25.25
CA GLU A 150 11.20 5.10 26.06
C GLU A 150 11.95 6.36 25.60
N GLY A 151 11.44 7.08 24.60
CA GLY A 151 12.08 8.28 24.06
C GLY A 151 13.20 7.99 23.04
N ARG A 152 13.26 6.78 22.51
CA ARG A 152 14.27 6.34 21.53
C ARG A 152 13.63 6.11 20.16
N GLN A 153 14.45 6.19 19.10
CA GLN A 153 14.00 5.79 17.76
C GLN A 153 14.23 4.29 17.55
N PRO A 154 13.38 3.60 16.77
CA PRO A 154 13.52 2.18 16.48
C PRO A 154 14.75 1.88 15.62
N ASP A 155 15.25 0.64 15.71
CA ASP A 155 16.43 0.18 14.96
C ASP A 155 16.13 0.12 13.45
N VAL A 156 16.91 0.89 12.67
CA VAL A 156 16.81 0.94 11.21
C VAL A 156 17.05 -0.41 10.56
N THR A 157 17.90 -1.25 11.15
CA THR A 157 18.24 -2.59 10.65
C THR A 157 17.05 -3.54 10.77
N GLU A 158 16.33 -3.51 11.90
CA GLU A 158 15.09 -4.29 12.07
C GLU A 158 14.01 -3.83 11.10
N ILE A 159 13.88 -2.51 10.91
CA ILE A 159 12.94 -1.93 9.95
C ILE A 159 13.29 -2.38 8.52
N ALA A 160 14.56 -2.35 8.13
CA ALA A 160 14.99 -2.80 6.80
C ALA A 160 14.70 -4.29 6.57
N ASN A 161 14.84 -5.12 7.60
CA ASN A 161 14.63 -6.57 7.53
C ASN A 161 13.15 -6.98 7.47
N VAL A 162 12.24 -6.22 8.09
CA VAL A 162 10.80 -6.56 8.15
C VAL A 162 9.97 -5.67 7.21
N GLY A 163 10.19 -4.36 7.25
CA GLY A 163 9.59 -3.39 6.31
C GLY A 163 8.11 -3.07 6.52
N TYR A 164 7.43 -3.64 7.52
CA TYR A 164 6.02 -3.36 7.81
C TYR A 164 5.68 -3.54 9.30
N LEU A 165 4.69 -2.77 9.77
CA LEU A 165 4.13 -2.85 11.13
C LEU A 165 2.76 -3.54 11.15
N MET A 166 2.07 -3.56 10.00
CA MET A 166 0.87 -4.35 9.79
C MET A 166 0.95 -5.08 8.45
N ARG A 167 0.31 -6.24 8.40
CA ARG A 167 0.20 -7.07 7.21
C ARG A 167 -1.27 -7.24 6.87
N THR A 168 -1.67 -6.82 5.66
CA THR A 168 -3.03 -7.08 5.19
C THR A 168 -3.22 -8.58 4.98
N THR A 169 -4.43 -9.06 5.27
CA THR A 169 -4.83 -10.44 4.98
C THR A 169 -5.77 -10.49 3.77
N ALA A 170 -6.41 -9.38 3.42
CA ALA A 170 -7.14 -9.19 2.18
C ALA A 170 -7.35 -7.71 1.87
N VAL A 171 -7.51 -7.40 0.58
CA VAL A 171 -7.99 -6.10 0.09
C VAL A 171 -9.07 -6.41 -0.94
N TYR A 172 -10.32 -6.16 -0.57
CA TYR A 172 -11.50 -6.47 -1.38
C TYR A 172 -12.08 -5.20 -1.97
N GLY A 173 -12.61 -5.29 -3.19
CA GLY A 173 -13.35 -4.21 -3.83
C GLY A 173 -14.26 -4.76 -4.91
N ASN A 174 -14.72 -3.87 -5.80
CA ASN A 174 -15.47 -4.19 -7.00
C ASN A 174 -16.72 -5.06 -6.74
N GLY A 175 -17.66 -4.56 -5.93
CA GLY A 175 -18.95 -5.21 -5.71
C GLY A 175 -18.98 -6.29 -4.62
N LYS A 176 -17.81 -6.74 -4.12
CA LYS A 176 -17.77 -7.76 -3.07
C LYS A 176 -18.46 -7.23 -1.80
N PHE A 177 -19.23 -8.09 -1.11
CA PHE A 177 -19.93 -7.74 0.14
C PHE A 177 -20.95 -6.59 0.03
N GLY A 178 -21.47 -6.34 -1.19
CA GLY A 178 -22.43 -5.26 -1.43
C GLY A 178 -21.78 -3.88 -1.56
N MET A 179 -20.44 -3.80 -1.57
CA MET A 179 -19.70 -2.58 -1.87
C MET A 179 -20.01 -2.06 -3.27
N ALA A 180 -19.67 -0.81 -3.52
CA ALA A 180 -19.68 -0.24 -4.84
C ALA A 180 -18.78 -1.00 -5.82
N ASP A 181 -19.19 -1.05 -7.09
CA ASP A 181 -18.39 -1.62 -8.17
C ASP A 181 -17.43 -0.59 -8.78
N PHE A 182 -16.43 -1.08 -9.50
CA PHE A 182 -15.45 -0.21 -10.17
C PHE A 182 -16.10 0.68 -11.25
N LEU A 183 -17.21 0.24 -11.86
CA LEU A 183 -17.92 1.02 -12.88
C LEU A 183 -18.54 2.28 -12.28
N LYS A 184 -19.05 2.24 -11.05
CA LYS A 184 -19.54 3.41 -10.31
C LYS A 184 -18.40 4.42 -10.10
N ALA A 185 -17.29 4.02 -9.49
CA ALA A 185 -16.12 4.90 -9.28
C ALA A 185 -15.57 5.49 -10.58
N GLY A 186 -15.57 4.69 -11.66
CA GLY A 186 -15.14 5.13 -12.98
C GLY A 186 -16.07 6.18 -13.59
N ARG A 187 -17.40 5.97 -13.49
CA ARG A 187 -18.42 6.93 -13.97
C ARG A 187 -18.38 8.24 -13.19
N GLU A 188 -18.18 8.18 -11.88
CA GLU A 188 -18.07 9.35 -11.00
C GLU A 188 -16.68 10.02 -11.08
N GLY A 189 -15.71 9.34 -11.69
CA GLY A 189 -14.38 9.88 -11.98
C GLY A 189 -13.41 9.89 -10.80
N HIS A 190 -13.77 9.29 -9.66
CA HIS A 190 -12.87 9.16 -8.51
C HIS A 190 -11.67 8.27 -8.85
N PHE A 191 -11.92 7.10 -9.45
CA PHE A 191 -10.90 6.14 -9.85
C PHE A 191 -11.12 5.69 -11.28
N THR A 192 -10.16 5.99 -12.15
CA THR A 192 -10.26 5.74 -13.59
C THR A 192 -9.30 4.66 -14.08
N LEU A 193 -8.37 4.23 -13.23
CA LEU A 193 -7.42 3.16 -13.53
C LEU A 193 -7.60 1.98 -12.55
N PRO A 194 -7.33 0.74 -13.00
CA PRO A 194 -7.39 -0.43 -12.14
C PRO A 194 -6.57 -0.28 -10.86
N PHE A 195 -7.09 -0.82 -9.76
CA PHE A 195 -6.45 -0.88 -8.45
C PHE A 195 -6.17 0.46 -7.75
N GLN A 196 -6.64 1.61 -8.27
CA GLN A 196 -6.37 2.90 -7.62
C GLN A 196 -6.99 3.01 -6.23
N ALA A 197 -8.24 2.56 -6.05
CA ALA A 197 -8.92 2.60 -4.76
C ALA A 197 -8.23 1.68 -3.75
N GLU A 198 -7.88 0.47 -4.17
CA GLU A 198 -7.19 -0.54 -3.38
C GLU A 198 -5.79 -0.08 -2.97
N MET A 199 -5.03 0.53 -3.90
CA MET A 199 -3.71 1.10 -3.59
C MET A 199 -3.80 2.32 -2.67
N LEU A 200 -4.87 3.12 -2.77
CA LEU A 200 -5.12 4.22 -1.83
C LEU A 200 -5.42 3.66 -0.43
N CYS A 201 -6.29 2.65 -0.34
CA CYS A 201 -6.59 1.97 0.92
C CYS A 201 -5.32 1.41 1.56
N VAL A 202 -4.46 0.69 0.81
CA VAL A 202 -3.18 0.17 1.34
C VAL A 202 -2.23 1.30 1.78
N TYR A 203 -2.19 2.41 1.05
CA TYR A 203 -1.42 3.59 1.44
C TYR A 203 -1.93 4.18 2.78
N LEU A 204 -3.24 4.25 2.97
CA LEU A 204 -3.84 4.79 4.19
C LEU A 204 -3.75 3.82 5.38
N ILE A 205 -3.77 2.50 5.15
CA ILE A 205 -3.45 1.49 6.18
C ILE A 205 -2.01 1.69 6.68
N ARG A 206 -1.07 2.06 5.80
CA ARG A 206 0.29 2.41 6.20
C ARG A 206 0.31 3.60 7.16
N GLU A 207 -0.40 4.67 6.83
CA GLU A 207 -0.48 5.85 7.72
C GLU A 207 -1.20 5.52 9.03
N PHE A 208 -2.32 4.79 8.97
CA PHE A 208 -3.04 4.26 10.13
C PHE A 208 -2.11 3.54 11.09
N THR A 209 -1.26 2.66 10.57
CA THR A 209 -0.37 1.86 11.41
C THR A 209 0.70 2.71 12.09
N LEU A 210 1.21 3.74 11.40
CA LEU A 210 2.21 4.65 11.97
C LEU A 210 1.61 5.51 13.07
N ASP A 211 0.40 6.05 12.85
CA ASP A 211 -0.30 6.85 13.84
C ASP A 211 -0.74 6.01 15.05
N LEU A 212 -1.18 4.77 14.82
CA LEU A 212 -1.48 3.82 15.89
C LEU A 212 -0.25 3.55 16.78
N VAL A 213 0.91 3.33 16.17
CA VAL A 213 2.15 3.06 16.93
C VAL A 213 2.59 4.28 17.72
N ASP A 214 2.54 5.48 17.14
CA ASP A 214 2.84 6.73 17.85
C ASP A 214 1.86 6.95 19.02
N HIS A 215 0.56 6.65 18.83
CA HIS A 215 -0.46 6.73 19.89
C HIS A 215 -0.18 5.78 21.05
N VAL A 216 0.02 4.49 20.77
CA VAL A 216 0.29 3.48 21.82
C VAL A 216 1.61 3.80 22.55
N ALA A 217 2.64 4.23 21.82
CA ALA A 217 3.90 4.65 22.43
C ALA A 217 3.70 5.83 23.38
N ARG A 218 2.88 6.81 23.01
CA ARG A 218 2.53 7.96 23.86
C ARG A 218 1.73 7.55 25.08
N ALA A 219 0.71 6.70 24.91
CA ALA A 219 -0.08 6.19 26.02
C ALA A 219 0.77 5.43 27.05
N ARG A 220 1.75 4.65 26.58
CA ARG A 220 2.68 3.89 27.43
C ARG A 220 3.79 4.76 28.06
N GLY A 221 4.37 5.67 27.29
CA GLY A 221 5.56 6.42 27.66
C GLY A 221 5.31 7.77 28.34
N GLY A 222 4.10 8.31 28.22
CA GLY A 222 3.76 9.66 28.67
C GLY A 222 4.67 10.71 28.04
N ASP A 223 5.17 11.63 28.85
CA ASP A 223 6.05 12.73 28.40
C ASP A 223 7.40 12.27 27.84
N ARG A 224 7.82 11.02 28.12
CA ARG A 224 9.06 10.46 27.57
C ARG A 224 8.91 10.00 26.13
N ALA A 225 7.68 9.73 25.69
CA ALA A 225 7.46 9.18 24.37
C ALA A 225 7.85 10.17 23.27
N VAL A 226 8.51 9.67 22.22
CA VAL A 226 8.87 10.46 21.04
C VAL A 226 8.11 9.96 19.81
N PRO A 227 7.68 10.86 18.90
CA PRO A 227 7.10 10.44 17.64
C PRO A 227 8.16 9.78 16.75
N MET A 228 7.73 8.85 15.90
CA MET A 228 8.63 8.24 14.93
C MET A 228 9.17 9.29 13.95
N ALA A 229 10.49 9.31 13.78
CA ALA A 229 11.16 10.24 12.89
C ALA A 229 10.71 10.04 11.43
N ARG A 230 10.52 11.16 10.72
CA ARG A 230 9.96 11.17 9.36
C ARG A 230 10.75 10.33 8.36
N ASN A 231 12.07 10.27 8.49
CA ASN A 231 12.92 9.42 7.65
C ASN A 231 12.63 7.93 7.88
N LEU A 232 12.36 7.51 9.12
CA LEU A 232 12.02 6.12 9.46
C LEU A 232 10.60 5.77 9.02
N ARG A 233 9.63 6.68 9.19
CA ARG A 233 8.25 6.49 8.68
C ARG A 233 8.26 6.09 7.21
N ARG A 234 9.16 6.67 6.39
CA ARG A 234 9.29 6.39 4.94
C ARG A 234 9.80 4.99 4.59
N CYS A 235 10.41 4.28 5.54
CA CYS A 235 10.94 2.93 5.35
C CYS A 235 9.84 1.85 5.47
N PHE A 236 8.70 2.18 6.06
CA PHE A 236 7.59 1.24 6.21
C PHE A 236 6.74 1.17 4.95
N GLY A 237 6.38 -0.05 4.56
CA GLY A 237 5.26 -0.39 3.70
C GLY A 237 4.14 -1.06 4.50
N ILE A 238 3.31 -1.82 3.79
CA ILE A 238 2.34 -2.74 4.37
C ILE A 238 2.64 -4.13 3.86
N GLY A 239 2.69 -5.10 4.78
CA GLY A 239 2.87 -6.50 4.42
C GLY A 239 1.69 -6.95 3.56
N ASN A 240 1.94 -7.64 2.45
CA ASN A 240 0.88 -8.09 1.55
C ASN A 240 0.39 -9.50 1.91
N ALA A 241 -0.92 -9.72 1.80
CA ALA A 241 -1.51 -11.05 1.80
C ALA A 241 -1.26 -11.75 0.45
N THR A 242 -1.31 -13.08 0.45
CA THR A 242 -1.03 -13.91 -0.73
C THR A 242 -1.87 -13.50 -1.96
N GLY A 243 -1.19 -13.23 -3.09
CA GLY A 243 -1.82 -12.94 -4.39
C GLY A 243 -2.39 -14.16 -5.11
N LEU A 244 -2.95 -15.14 -4.38
CA LEU A 244 -3.42 -16.42 -4.94
C LEU A 244 -4.45 -16.23 -6.06
N GLY A 245 -5.29 -15.19 -5.99
CA GLY A 245 -6.24 -14.87 -7.06
C GLY A 245 -5.59 -14.25 -8.31
N MET A 246 -4.43 -13.59 -8.17
CA MET A 246 -3.78 -12.89 -9.29
C MET A 246 -3.09 -13.86 -10.25
N ALA A 247 -2.55 -14.97 -9.76
CA ALA A 247 -1.85 -15.93 -10.63
C ALA A 247 -2.81 -16.60 -11.65
N PRO A 248 -3.95 -17.19 -11.25
CA PRO A 248 -4.95 -17.70 -12.20
C PRO A 248 -5.49 -16.59 -13.13
N TYR A 249 -5.69 -15.38 -12.60
CA TYR A 249 -6.17 -14.26 -13.41
C TYR A 249 -5.19 -13.91 -14.55
N LEU A 250 -3.90 -13.75 -14.25
CA LEU A 250 -2.91 -13.45 -15.29
C LEU A 250 -2.77 -14.57 -16.33
N VAL A 251 -2.89 -15.84 -15.91
CA VAL A 251 -2.88 -17.00 -16.82
C VAL A 251 -4.11 -17.00 -17.73
N ASN A 252 -5.29 -16.71 -17.18
CA ASN A 252 -6.55 -16.73 -17.93
C ASN A 252 -6.79 -15.44 -18.76
N HIS A 253 -6.01 -14.38 -18.53
CA HIS A 253 -6.13 -13.10 -19.24
C HIS A 253 -4.81 -12.67 -19.90
N PRO A 254 -4.26 -13.46 -20.85
CA PRO A 254 -2.95 -13.19 -21.46
C PRO A 254 -2.88 -11.86 -22.23
N LYS A 255 -4.03 -11.35 -22.72
CA LYS A 255 -4.11 -10.02 -23.35
C LYS A 255 -3.73 -8.89 -22.38
N LEU A 256 -4.08 -9.01 -21.09
CA LEU A 256 -3.72 -8.00 -20.09
C LEU A 256 -2.22 -8.02 -19.79
N LEU A 257 -1.63 -9.23 -19.67
CA LEU A 257 -0.19 -9.38 -19.52
C LEU A 257 0.54 -8.80 -20.75
N HIS A 258 0.09 -9.13 -21.96
CA HIS A 258 0.63 -8.56 -23.19
C HIS A 258 0.58 -7.03 -23.18
N ASN A 259 -0.57 -6.43 -22.86
CA ASN A 259 -0.72 -4.97 -22.80
C ASN A 259 0.24 -4.33 -21.79
N TRP A 260 0.43 -4.94 -20.62
CA TRP A 260 1.37 -4.44 -19.62
C TRP A 260 2.82 -4.50 -20.12
N ILE A 261 3.23 -5.63 -20.71
CA ILE A 261 4.58 -5.77 -21.27
C ILE A 261 4.79 -4.79 -22.42
N THR A 262 3.82 -4.66 -23.33
CA THR A 262 3.88 -3.70 -24.44
C THR A 262 4.01 -2.26 -23.95
N ALA A 263 3.26 -1.85 -22.92
CA ALA A 263 3.37 -0.52 -22.34
C ALA A 263 4.78 -0.27 -21.76
N ARG A 264 5.36 -1.26 -21.08
CA ARG A 264 6.72 -1.18 -20.56
C ARG A 264 7.77 -1.12 -21.68
N GLU A 265 7.68 -2.00 -22.67
CA GLU A 265 8.63 -2.04 -23.78
C GLU A 265 8.58 -0.77 -24.61
N THR A 266 7.39 -0.20 -24.81
CA THR A 266 7.21 1.09 -25.48
C THR A 266 7.93 2.21 -24.72
N ALA A 267 7.84 2.24 -23.39
CA ALA A 267 8.56 3.22 -22.57
C ALA A 267 10.09 3.06 -22.70
N ILE A 268 10.59 1.82 -22.71
CA ILE A 268 12.01 1.52 -22.87
C ILE A 268 12.50 1.89 -24.28
N ALA A 269 11.71 1.58 -25.31
CA ALA A 269 12.00 1.93 -26.69
C ALA A 269 12.11 3.44 -26.92
N ARG A 270 11.27 4.24 -26.25
CA ARG A 270 11.37 5.70 -26.26
C ARG A 270 12.68 6.20 -25.64
N VAL A 271 13.10 5.62 -24.52
CA VAL A 271 14.38 5.97 -23.88
C VAL A 271 15.57 5.55 -24.76
N ARG A 272 15.51 4.36 -25.37
CA ARG A 272 16.55 3.86 -26.29
C ARG A 272 16.66 4.66 -27.58
N ALA A 273 15.62 5.39 -27.97
CA ALA A 273 15.63 6.25 -29.15
C ALA A 273 16.33 7.60 -28.90
N VAL A 274 16.74 7.90 -27.67
CA VAL A 274 17.49 9.11 -27.35
C VAL A 274 18.94 8.93 -27.83
N GLU A 275 19.27 9.55 -28.97
CA GLU A 275 20.62 9.47 -29.58
C GLU A 275 21.65 10.30 -28.79
N HIS A 276 21.24 11.47 -28.30
CA HIS A 276 22.09 12.38 -27.53
C HIS A 276 21.35 12.85 -26.27
N ALA A 277 22.03 12.74 -25.13
CA ALA A 277 21.56 13.26 -23.85
C ALA A 277 22.51 14.38 -23.38
N SER A 278 21.97 15.42 -22.75
CA SER A 278 22.80 16.47 -22.15
C SER A 278 23.57 15.95 -20.94
N ASP A 279 24.68 16.59 -20.60
CA ASP A 279 25.48 16.25 -19.42
C ASP A 279 24.65 16.24 -18.13
N ALA A 280 23.69 17.15 -18.01
CA ALA A 280 22.75 17.20 -16.88
C ALA A 280 21.86 15.94 -16.78
N VAL A 281 21.36 15.44 -17.91
CA VAL A 281 20.57 14.20 -17.96
C VAL A 281 21.43 13.00 -17.62
N ILE A 282 22.66 12.94 -18.16
CA ILE A 282 23.62 11.87 -17.88
C ILE A 282 23.98 11.85 -16.39
N ALA A 283 24.28 13.00 -15.79
CA ALA A 283 24.58 13.12 -14.37
C ALA A 283 23.39 12.66 -13.50
N THR A 284 22.17 13.04 -13.88
CA THR A 284 20.94 12.60 -13.19
C THR A 284 20.79 11.07 -13.28
N LEU A 285 21.00 10.48 -14.46
CA LEU A 285 20.90 9.04 -14.65
C LEU A 285 21.94 8.29 -13.79
N LYS A 286 23.19 8.76 -13.76
CA LYS A 286 24.24 8.17 -12.93
C LYS A 286 23.88 8.21 -11.44
N GLY A 287 23.45 9.37 -10.93
CA GLY A 287 23.03 9.49 -9.54
C GLY A 287 21.81 8.61 -9.18
N LEU A 288 20.88 8.41 -10.12
CA LEU A 288 19.77 7.47 -9.92
C LEU A 288 20.24 6.01 -9.97
N LEU A 289 21.19 5.67 -10.84
CA LEU A 289 21.78 4.34 -10.92
C LEU A 289 22.52 3.99 -9.63
N ASP A 290 23.34 4.91 -9.10
CA ASP A 290 24.06 4.70 -7.83
C ASP A 290 23.10 4.42 -6.68
N ARG A 291 21.97 5.14 -6.62
CA ARG A 291 20.91 4.90 -5.63
C ARG A 291 20.23 3.53 -5.81
N VAL A 292 20.02 3.09 -7.05
CA VAL A 292 19.46 1.76 -7.33
C VAL A 292 20.45 0.67 -6.90
N LEU A 293 21.72 0.81 -7.24
CA LEU A 293 22.77 -0.13 -6.85
C LEU A 293 22.86 -0.24 -5.32
N GLU A 294 22.80 0.89 -4.62
CA GLU A 294 22.80 0.89 -3.17
C GLU A 294 21.55 0.20 -2.59
N HIS A 295 20.37 0.49 -3.13
CA HIS A 295 19.14 -0.17 -2.69
C HIS A 295 19.18 -1.70 -2.92
N LEU A 296 19.77 -2.16 -4.02
CA LEU A 296 19.90 -3.58 -4.31
C LEU A 296 20.85 -4.28 -3.33
N ARG A 297 21.94 -3.62 -2.90
CA ARG A 297 22.85 -4.16 -1.86
C ARG A 297 22.18 -4.32 -0.50
N GLN A 298 21.20 -3.47 -0.21
CA GLN A 298 20.45 -3.49 1.04
C GLN A 298 19.33 -4.53 1.05
N TRP A 299 19.04 -5.19 -0.07
CA TRP A 299 17.93 -6.13 -0.19
C TRP A 299 18.41 -7.56 0.10
N PRO A 300 18.15 -8.14 1.28
CA PRO A 300 18.42 -9.55 1.50
C PRO A 300 17.40 -10.39 0.72
N THR A 301 17.86 -11.32 -0.11
CA THR A 301 17.00 -12.38 -0.69
C THR A 301 17.41 -13.72 -0.13
N ALA A 302 16.44 -14.53 0.30
CA ALA A 302 16.70 -15.90 0.76
C ALA A 302 16.82 -16.88 -0.43
N ASP A 303 16.48 -16.44 -1.64
CA ASP A 303 16.59 -17.25 -2.85
C ASP A 303 18.05 -17.22 -3.36
N ALA A 304 18.73 -18.36 -3.24
CA ALA A 304 20.14 -18.49 -3.65
C ALA A 304 20.35 -18.21 -5.15
N GLY A 305 19.35 -18.45 -6.00
CA GLY A 305 19.41 -18.14 -7.43
C GLY A 305 19.31 -16.64 -7.72
N GLN A 306 18.69 -15.86 -6.83
CA GLN A 306 18.61 -14.40 -6.93
C GLN A 306 19.74 -13.67 -6.19
N GLN A 307 20.53 -14.36 -5.36
CA GLN A 307 21.73 -13.79 -4.74
C GLN A 307 22.94 -13.69 -5.70
N ALA A 308 22.89 -14.36 -6.86
CA ALA A 308 24.04 -14.61 -7.72
C ALA A 308 24.01 -13.94 -9.11
N GLU A 309 23.07 -13.02 -9.38
CA GLU A 309 23.04 -12.19 -10.61
C GLU A 309 23.11 -10.69 -10.26
#